data_AF-A0A2A2EHZ6-F1
#
_entry.id   AF-A0A2A2EHZ6-F1
#
_cell.length_a   1.000
_cell.length_b   1.000
_cell.length_c   1.000
_cell.angle_alpha   90.00
_cell.angle_beta   90.00
_cell.angle_gamma   90.00
#
_symmetry.space_group_name_H-M   'P 1'
#
loop_
_entity.id
_entity.type
_entity.pdbx_description
1 polymer ?
#
loop_
_entity_poly.entity_id
_entity_poly.type
_entity_poly.pdbx_seq_one_letter_code
_entity_poly.pdbx_strand_id
1 'polypeptide(L)'
;MQERWGVEREQQDTRYRLSFTVGGLLMPQGVVCARRFVDSRPQPDVPNVPVGAAIVSIRDEVVDSNMLAIRTVSANRRVTAEVCKRLSALSYAELALLASDAVSPQDRRYLMWIAMCRYYLFVGEFASEVLRERFLLGETISHADYDRFVLNKALWHPELESVSAATASKLRGNVFKAMREAGLVEGDPRGVCSIVPAVFGSLLAALEGPDSAASSFFPSRGPMN
;
A
#
# COMPACT_ATOMS: atom_id res chain seq x y z
N MET A 1 -8.11 -10.44 -18.16
CA MET A 1 -7.16 -10.54 -17.04
C MET A 1 -7.99 -10.75 -15.78
N GLN A 2 -7.82 -11.87 -15.09
CA GLN A 2 -8.58 -12.18 -13.88
C GLN A 2 -8.19 -11.20 -12.76
N GLU A 3 -9.17 -10.59 -12.07
CA GLU A 3 -8.88 -9.70 -10.94
C GLU A 3 -8.24 -10.51 -9.81
N ARG A 4 -7.03 -10.12 -9.39
CA ARG A 4 -6.30 -10.74 -8.28
C ARG A 4 -6.65 -10.03 -6.98
N TRP A 5 -6.78 -10.77 -5.90
CA TRP A 5 -7.16 -10.27 -4.57
C TRP A 5 -6.21 -10.80 -3.50
N GLY A 6 -6.15 -10.11 -2.37
CA GLY A 6 -5.30 -10.47 -1.23
C GLY A 6 -3.83 -10.12 -1.44
N VAL A 7 -3.03 -10.57 -0.47
CA VAL A 7 -1.58 -10.39 -0.43
C VAL A 7 -0.93 -11.04 -1.64
N GLU A 8 -0.07 -10.32 -2.33
CA GLU A 8 0.82 -10.89 -3.34
C GLU A 8 2.04 -11.50 -2.65
N ARG A 9 2.37 -12.74 -3.01
CA ARG A 9 3.51 -13.47 -2.45
C ARG A 9 4.46 -13.84 -3.57
N GLU A 10 5.76 -13.88 -3.25
CA GLU A 10 6.77 -14.38 -4.17
C GLU A 10 6.49 -15.86 -4.44
N GLN A 11 6.38 -16.20 -5.72
CA GLN A 11 6.25 -17.57 -6.21
C GLN A 11 7.06 -17.65 -7.49
N GLN A 12 7.88 -18.70 -7.65
CA GLN A 12 8.52 -19.01 -8.93
C GLN A 12 7.43 -19.01 -10.02
N ASP A 13 7.64 -18.21 -11.07
CA ASP A 13 6.73 -17.97 -12.22
C ASP A 13 5.58 -16.97 -12.05
N THR A 14 5.47 -16.27 -10.91
CA THR A 14 4.44 -15.22 -10.77
C THR A 14 4.96 -13.84 -11.13
N ARG A 15 4.35 -13.22 -12.15
CA ARG A 15 4.62 -11.83 -12.54
C ARG A 15 4.12 -10.83 -11.49
N TYR A 16 4.86 -9.75 -11.26
CA TYR A 16 4.44 -8.65 -10.40
C TYR A 16 3.13 -8.00 -10.86
N ARG A 17 2.29 -7.61 -9.90
CA ARG A 17 1.18 -6.68 -10.16
C ARG A 17 1.75 -5.27 -10.33
N LEU A 18 1.74 -4.76 -11.57
CA LEU A 18 2.19 -3.39 -11.88
C LEU A 18 1.01 -2.42 -12.14
N SER A 19 -0.18 -2.73 -11.60
CA SER A 19 -1.40 -1.94 -11.87
C SER A 19 -1.55 -0.68 -11.00
N PHE A 20 -0.57 -0.35 -10.15
CA PHE A 20 -0.59 0.80 -9.23
C PHE A 20 -0.39 2.14 -9.94
N THR A 21 -1.19 2.39 -10.98
CA THR A 21 -1.15 3.61 -11.81
C THR A 21 -2.14 4.68 -11.34
N VAL A 22 -3.07 4.32 -10.44
CA VAL A 22 -4.13 5.19 -9.92
C VAL A 22 -3.78 5.71 -8.53
N GLY A 23 -3.57 7.03 -8.43
CA GLY A 23 -3.39 7.72 -7.15
C GLY A 23 -2.06 7.44 -6.44
N GLY A 24 -1.82 8.18 -5.35
CA GLY A 24 -0.75 7.89 -4.38
C GLY A 24 -1.21 6.82 -3.41
N LEU A 25 -1.35 7.17 -2.14
CA LEU A 25 -1.74 6.31 -1.03
C LEU A 25 -3.26 6.06 -0.96
N LEU A 26 -4.08 7.03 -1.37
CA LEU A 26 -5.56 6.95 -1.39
C LEU A 26 -6.21 6.82 0.01
N MET A 27 -5.62 7.44 1.04
CA MET A 27 -6.08 7.30 2.43
C MET A 27 -7.55 7.70 2.65
N PRO A 28 -8.05 8.88 2.21
CA PRO A 28 -9.43 9.25 2.45
C PRO A 28 -10.43 8.26 1.85
N GLN A 29 -10.14 7.74 0.65
CA GLN A 29 -10.98 6.75 -0.02
C GLN A 29 -10.88 5.38 0.64
N GLY A 30 -9.69 5.01 1.12
CA GLY A 30 -9.47 3.82 1.93
C GLY A 30 -10.35 3.78 3.17
N VAL A 31 -10.44 4.90 3.90
CA VAL A 31 -11.30 5.02 5.10
C VAL A 31 -12.78 4.84 4.76
N VAL A 32 -13.27 5.49 3.69
CA VAL A 32 -14.68 5.37 3.27
C VAL A 32 -15.02 3.93 2.90
N CYS A 33 -14.19 3.28 2.08
CA CYS A 33 -14.40 1.89 1.68
C CYS A 33 -14.28 0.93 2.86
N ALA A 34 -13.29 1.11 3.74
CA ALA A 34 -13.10 0.26 4.92
C ALA A 34 -14.32 0.34 5.86
N ARG A 35 -14.82 1.56 6.13
CA ARG A 35 -16.02 1.76 6.94
C ARG A 35 -17.23 1.09 6.31
N ARG A 36 -17.48 1.33 5.02
CA ARG A 36 -18.60 0.68 4.32
C ARG A 36 -18.52 -0.85 4.39
N PHE A 37 -17.34 -1.43 4.25
CA PHE A 37 -17.14 -2.88 4.32
C PHE A 37 -17.41 -3.43 5.73
N VAL A 38 -16.86 -2.79 6.76
CA VAL A 38 -17.08 -3.18 8.17
C VAL A 38 -18.55 -3.05 8.54
N ASP A 39 -19.22 -1.97 8.15
CA ASP A 39 -20.65 -1.76 8.43
C ASP A 39 -21.56 -2.75 7.69
N SER A 40 -21.08 -3.38 6.62
CA SER A 40 -21.86 -4.33 5.81
C SER A 40 -21.97 -5.73 6.41
N ARG A 41 -21.16 -6.05 7.43
CA ARG A 41 -20.94 -7.43 7.88
C ARG A 41 -20.73 -7.52 9.39
N PRO A 42 -21.15 -8.61 10.04
CA PRO A 42 -20.71 -8.89 11.39
C PRO A 42 -19.19 -9.16 11.41
N GLN A 43 -18.58 -8.96 12.57
CA GLN A 43 -17.19 -9.34 12.78
C GLN A 43 -17.01 -10.86 12.55
N PRO A 44 -16.02 -11.29 11.74
CA PRO A 44 -15.76 -12.71 11.51
C PRO A 44 -15.02 -13.36 12.68
N ASP A 45 -15.15 -14.68 12.80
CA ASP A 45 -14.49 -15.48 13.85
C ASP A 45 -12.96 -15.40 13.79
N VAL A 46 -12.39 -15.25 12.58
CA VAL A 46 -10.95 -15.13 12.34
C VAL A 46 -10.64 -13.75 11.74
N PRO A 47 -10.56 -12.69 12.54
CA PRO A 47 -10.51 -11.31 12.03
C PRO A 47 -9.15 -10.91 11.44
N ASN A 48 -8.10 -11.71 11.66
CA ASN A 48 -6.71 -11.38 11.29
C ASN A 48 -6.27 -11.97 9.94
N VAL A 49 -7.19 -12.58 9.18
CA VAL A 49 -6.90 -13.09 7.82
C VAL A 49 -7.28 -12.02 6.78
N PRO A 50 -6.49 -11.82 5.71
CA PRO A 50 -6.84 -10.88 4.64
C PRO A 50 -8.23 -11.14 4.06
N VAL A 51 -9.02 -10.08 3.87
CA VAL A 51 -10.42 -10.21 3.43
C VAL A 51 -10.57 -10.68 1.99
N GLY A 52 -9.54 -10.51 1.16
CA GLY A 52 -9.51 -10.99 -0.22
C GLY A 52 -10.67 -10.46 -1.05
N ALA A 53 -11.28 -11.34 -1.86
CA ALA A 53 -12.36 -10.96 -2.78
C ALA A 53 -13.64 -10.50 -2.07
N ALA A 54 -13.79 -10.69 -0.75
CA ALA A 54 -14.97 -10.24 -0.02
C ALA A 54 -15.21 -8.73 -0.15
N ILE A 55 -14.13 -7.94 -0.25
CA ILE A 55 -14.17 -6.47 -0.40
C ILE A 55 -14.95 -6.03 -1.65
N VAL A 56 -15.10 -6.89 -2.67
CA VAL A 56 -15.84 -6.56 -3.90
C VAL A 56 -17.32 -6.27 -3.61
N SER A 57 -17.87 -6.82 -2.53
CA SER A 57 -19.28 -6.66 -2.18
C SER A 57 -19.74 -5.21 -1.97
N ILE A 58 -18.82 -4.27 -1.70
CA ILE A 58 -19.16 -2.84 -1.52
C ILE A 58 -18.97 -1.99 -2.78
N ARG A 59 -18.40 -2.55 -3.85
CA ARG A 59 -17.88 -1.78 -4.99
C ARG A 59 -18.97 -1.01 -5.73
N ASP A 60 -20.07 -1.69 -6.06
CA ASP A 60 -21.15 -1.09 -6.86
C ASP A 60 -21.84 0.00 -6.07
N GLU A 61 -22.15 -0.25 -4.79
CA GLU A 61 -22.79 0.73 -3.93
C GLU A 61 -21.94 1.98 -3.69
N VAL A 62 -20.63 1.83 -3.48
CA VAL A 62 -19.69 2.96 -3.33
C VAL A 62 -19.69 3.85 -4.58
N VAL A 63 -19.78 3.25 -5.76
CA VAL A 63 -19.82 3.97 -7.04
C VAL A 63 -21.18 4.61 -7.26
N ASP A 64 -22.26 3.86 -7.12
CA ASP A 64 -23.63 4.27 -7.43
C ASP A 64 -24.12 5.36 -6.48
N SER A 65 -23.73 5.29 -5.21
CA SER A 65 -24.02 6.33 -4.21
C SER A 65 -22.99 7.46 -4.20
N ASN A 66 -21.99 7.41 -5.08
CA ASN A 66 -20.87 8.36 -5.16
C ASN A 66 -20.20 8.66 -3.79
N MET A 67 -19.98 7.63 -2.96
CA MET A 67 -19.49 7.80 -1.59
C MET A 67 -18.11 8.46 -1.51
N LEU A 68 -17.30 8.31 -2.57
CA LEU A 68 -15.98 8.94 -2.66
C LEU A 68 -16.01 10.43 -3.05
N ALA A 69 -17.20 10.98 -3.35
CA ALA A 69 -17.41 12.34 -3.82
C ALA A 69 -16.55 12.72 -5.04
N ILE A 70 -16.38 11.78 -5.99
CA ILE A 70 -15.56 11.97 -7.18
C ILE A 70 -16.44 12.46 -8.34
N ARG A 71 -16.02 13.56 -8.99
CA ARG A 71 -16.80 14.29 -10.00
C ARG A 71 -17.30 13.43 -11.17
N THR A 72 -16.54 12.43 -11.61
CA THR A 72 -16.90 11.60 -12.76
C THR A 72 -17.03 10.14 -12.36
N VAL A 73 -18.06 9.47 -12.87
CA VAL A 73 -18.31 8.04 -12.63
C VAL A 73 -17.13 7.18 -13.07
N SER A 74 -16.47 7.52 -14.18
CA SER A 74 -15.30 6.78 -14.68
C SER A 74 -14.08 6.92 -13.76
N ALA A 75 -13.82 8.10 -13.19
CA ALA A 75 -12.79 8.28 -12.17
C ALA A 75 -13.16 7.57 -10.86
N ASN A 76 -14.43 7.67 -10.43
CA ASN A 76 -14.92 6.99 -9.23
C ASN A 76 -14.70 5.47 -9.35
N ARG A 77 -15.17 4.84 -10.44
CA ARG A 77 -14.96 3.40 -10.70
C ARG A 77 -13.50 3.00 -10.64
N ARG A 78 -12.59 3.78 -11.24
CA ARG A 78 -11.15 3.48 -11.22
C ARG A 78 -10.55 3.58 -9.83
N VAL A 79 -10.90 4.62 -9.07
CA VAL A 79 -10.39 4.81 -7.70
C VAL A 79 -10.96 3.75 -6.77
N THR A 80 -12.26 3.47 -6.82
CA THR A 80 -12.90 2.42 -6.02
C THR A 80 -12.28 1.05 -6.30
N ALA A 81 -12.05 0.71 -7.57
CA ALA A 81 -11.40 -0.55 -7.93
C ALA A 81 -9.97 -0.65 -7.37
N GLU A 82 -9.18 0.43 -7.45
CA GLU A 82 -7.81 0.46 -6.90
C GLU A 82 -7.80 0.36 -5.36
N VAL A 83 -8.71 1.07 -4.69
CA VAL A 83 -8.84 1.01 -3.23
C VAL A 83 -9.24 -0.39 -2.79
N CYS A 84 -10.27 -0.98 -3.41
CA CYS A 84 -10.72 -2.34 -3.08
C CYS A 84 -9.58 -3.36 -3.25
N LYS A 85 -8.79 -3.24 -4.31
CA LYS A 85 -7.61 -4.09 -4.54
C LYS A 85 -6.65 -4.03 -3.36
N ARG A 86 -6.21 -2.84 -2.95
CA ARG A 86 -5.28 -2.68 -1.82
C ARG A 86 -5.90 -3.17 -0.50
N LEU A 87 -7.14 -2.78 -0.21
CA LEU A 87 -7.85 -3.19 1.01
C LEU A 87 -8.07 -4.70 1.09
N SER A 88 -8.12 -5.42 -0.04
CA SER A 88 -8.23 -6.88 -0.04
C SER A 88 -7.06 -7.59 0.64
N ALA A 89 -5.90 -6.94 0.73
CA ALA A 89 -4.71 -7.45 1.40
C ALA A 89 -4.67 -7.14 2.91
N LEU A 90 -5.65 -6.39 3.41
CA LEU A 90 -5.85 -6.15 4.83
C LEU A 90 -6.82 -7.17 5.44
N SER A 91 -6.62 -7.46 6.71
CA SER A 91 -7.51 -8.26 7.53
C SER A 91 -8.75 -7.46 7.96
N TYR A 92 -9.77 -8.16 8.46
CA TYR A 92 -10.95 -7.47 8.99
C TYR A 92 -10.59 -6.55 10.17
N ALA A 93 -9.70 -6.99 11.07
CA ALA A 93 -9.25 -6.18 12.20
C ALA A 93 -8.53 -4.89 11.73
N GLU A 94 -7.69 -4.99 10.70
CA GLU A 94 -7.01 -3.83 10.11
C GLU A 94 -7.99 -2.88 9.41
N LEU A 95 -9.02 -3.40 8.73
CA LEU A 95 -10.07 -2.57 8.13
C LEU A 95 -10.93 -1.89 9.20
N ALA A 96 -11.26 -2.58 10.29
CA ALA A 96 -11.96 -2.00 11.43
C ALA A 96 -11.12 -0.89 12.09
N LEU A 97 -9.80 -1.10 12.21
CA LEU A 97 -8.88 -0.07 12.70
C LEU A 97 -8.83 1.13 11.73
N LEU A 98 -8.71 0.90 10.42
CA LEU A 98 -8.73 1.95 9.41
C LEU A 98 -10.04 2.76 9.42
N ALA A 99 -11.16 2.09 9.67
CA ALA A 99 -12.47 2.70 9.78
C ALA A 99 -12.68 3.45 11.10
N SER A 100 -11.98 3.10 12.18
CA SER A 100 -12.22 3.63 13.52
C SER A 100 -11.79 5.08 13.70
N ASP A 101 -12.63 5.87 14.39
CA ASP A 101 -12.34 7.27 14.75
C ASP A 101 -11.34 7.41 15.90
N ALA A 102 -11.02 6.31 16.59
CA ALA A 102 -9.98 6.30 17.63
C ALA A 102 -8.55 6.29 17.06
N VAL A 103 -8.39 6.08 15.75
CA VAL A 103 -7.09 5.90 15.10
C VAL A 103 -6.57 7.20 14.54
N SER A 104 -5.28 7.46 14.78
CA SER A 104 -4.63 8.68 14.32
C SER A 104 -4.62 8.77 12.79
N PRO A 105 -4.65 9.99 12.20
CA PRO A 105 -4.50 10.15 10.75
C PRO A 105 -3.21 9.54 10.21
N GLN A 106 -2.14 9.50 11.01
CA GLN A 106 -0.86 8.92 10.62
C GLN A 106 -0.92 7.39 10.58
N ASP A 107 -1.53 6.73 11.58
CA ASP A 107 -1.70 5.28 11.55
C ASP A 107 -2.62 4.83 10.39
N ARG A 108 -3.64 5.63 10.04
CA ARG A 108 -4.46 5.36 8.83
C ARG A 108 -3.61 5.42 7.55
N ARG A 109 -2.64 6.33 7.48
CA ARG A 109 -1.69 6.39 6.35
C ARG A 109 -0.79 5.16 6.32
N TYR A 110 -0.29 4.72 7.48
CA TYR A 110 0.51 3.50 7.59
C TYR A 110 -0.28 2.25 7.20
N LEU A 111 -1.53 2.09 7.63
CA LEU A 111 -2.39 0.98 7.19
C LEU A 111 -2.56 0.95 5.67
N MET A 112 -2.71 2.11 5.03
CA MET A 112 -2.79 2.19 3.57
C MET A 112 -1.47 1.90 2.87
N TRP A 113 -0.33 2.22 3.51
CA TRP A 113 1.00 1.84 3.02
C TRP A 113 1.20 0.33 3.10
N ILE A 114 0.81 -0.28 4.22
CA ILE A 114 0.81 -1.74 4.42
C ILE A 114 -0.07 -2.41 3.36
N ALA A 115 -1.28 -1.90 3.12
CA ALA A 115 -2.19 -2.41 2.09
C ALA A 115 -1.55 -2.37 0.69
N MET A 116 -0.85 -1.27 0.36
CA MET A 116 -0.16 -1.12 -0.91
C MET A 116 1.02 -2.10 -1.04
N CYS A 117 1.86 -2.21 -0.02
CA CYS A 117 3.02 -3.12 0.01
C CYS A 117 2.61 -4.59 -0.05
N ARG A 118 1.55 -4.98 0.68
CA ARG A 118 1.05 -6.35 0.68
C ARG A 118 0.34 -6.70 -0.64
N TYR A 119 -0.41 -5.78 -1.23
CA TYR A 119 -1.11 -6.05 -2.48
C TYR A 119 -0.19 -6.02 -3.72
N TYR A 120 0.85 -5.17 -3.69
CA TYR A 120 1.86 -5.04 -4.73
C TYR A 120 3.23 -5.47 -4.18
N LEU A 121 3.60 -6.74 -4.40
CA LEU A 121 4.84 -7.30 -3.85
C LEU A 121 6.06 -6.45 -4.23
N PHE A 122 6.12 -5.98 -5.48
CA PHE A 122 7.15 -5.06 -5.96
C PHE A 122 7.34 -3.82 -5.07
N VAL A 123 6.24 -3.25 -4.57
CA VAL A 123 6.28 -2.07 -3.67
C VAL A 123 6.73 -2.49 -2.28
N GLY A 124 6.27 -3.64 -1.79
CA GLY A 124 6.71 -4.19 -0.50
C GLY A 124 8.22 -4.47 -0.48
N GLU A 125 8.74 -5.08 -1.54
CA GLU A 125 10.18 -5.35 -1.69
C GLU A 125 11.00 -4.07 -1.81
N PHE A 126 10.52 -3.07 -2.57
CA PHE A 126 11.18 -1.76 -2.59
C PHE A 126 11.21 -1.12 -1.20
N ALA A 127 10.13 -1.27 -0.42
CA ALA A 127 10.06 -0.74 0.93
C ALA A 127 11.06 -1.45 1.87
N SER A 128 11.19 -2.77 1.79
CA SER A 128 12.08 -3.54 2.66
C SER A 128 13.55 -3.49 2.24
N GLU A 129 13.84 -3.61 0.95
CA GLU A 129 15.20 -3.73 0.40
C GLU A 129 15.85 -2.36 0.12
N VAL A 130 15.06 -1.29 -0.04
CA VAL A 130 15.62 0.03 -0.39
C VAL A 130 15.28 1.06 0.66
N LEU A 131 13.99 1.33 0.90
CA LEU A 131 13.59 2.38 1.84
C LEU A 131 14.12 2.10 3.26
N ARG A 132 13.91 0.88 3.76
CA ARG A 132 14.36 0.50 5.09
C ARG A 132 15.88 0.36 5.18
N GLU A 133 16.54 -0.25 4.20
CA GLU A 133 18.00 -0.38 4.21
C GLU A 133 18.71 0.97 4.21
N ARG A 134 18.30 1.89 3.33
CA ARG A 134 18.87 3.25 3.28
C ARG A 134 18.64 4.00 4.59
N PHE A 135 17.47 3.83 5.21
CA PHE A 135 17.22 4.37 6.56
C PHE A 135 18.20 3.83 7.61
N LEU A 136 18.45 2.52 7.62
CA LEU A 136 19.37 1.90 8.58
C LEU A 136 20.82 2.38 8.39
N LEU A 137 21.21 2.69 7.15
CA LEU A 137 22.50 3.26 6.79
C LEU A 137 22.58 4.79 7.04
N GLY A 138 21.47 5.43 7.40
CA GLY A 138 21.40 6.89 7.58
C GLY A 138 21.49 7.66 6.26
N GLU A 139 21.11 7.04 5.15
CA GLU A 139 21.16 7.62 3.81
C GLU A 139 19.82 8.22 3.38
N THR A 140 19.87 9.10 2.39
CA THR A 140 18.71 9.66 1.70
C THR A 140 18.25 8.74 0.57
N ILE A 141 17.03 8.90 0.04
CA ILE A 141 16.49 8.08 -1.07
C ILE A 141 16.14 8.93 -2.28
N SER A 142 16.34 8.42 -3.49
CA SER A 142 16.12 9.14 -4.74
C SER A 142 15.48 8.25 -5.83
N HIS A 143 15.08 8.87 -6.93
CA HIS A 143 14.61 8.14 -8.11
C HIS A 143 15.67 7.18 -8.69
N ALA A 144 16.96 7.47 -8.54
CA ALA A 144 18.02 6.59 -9.03
C ALA A 144 18.08 5.27 -8.25
N ASP A 145 17.74 5.28 -6.96
CA ASP A 145 17.66 4.06 -6.15
C ASP A 145 16.52 3.15 -6.64
N TYR A 146 15.37 3.74 -7.01
CA TYR A 146 14.27 3.01 -7.62
C TYR A 146 14.65 2.43 -8.98
N ASP A 147 15.32 3.21 -9.83
CA ASP A 147 15.74 2.73 -11.15
C ASP A 147 16.74 1.58 -11.02
N ARG A 148 17.67 1.65 -10.04
CA ARG A 148 18.60 0.55 -9.73
C ARG A 148 17.86 -0.69 -9.22
N PHE A 149 16.89 -0.51 -8.34
CA PHE A 149 16.05 -1.61 -7.85
C PHE A 149 15.31 -2.31 -8.99
N VAL A 150 14.68 -1.56 -9.90
CA VAL A 150 14.00 -2.12 -11.08
C VAL A 150 14.97 -2.94 -11.94
N LEU A 151 16.16 -2.41 -12.22
CA LEU A 151 17.18 -3.11 -13.01
C LEU A 151 17.60 -4.44 -12.36
N ASN A 152 17.77 -4.46 -11.04
CA ASN A 152 18.12 -5.68 -10.31
C ASN A 152 16.99 -6.72 -10.35
N LYS A 153 15.74 -6.30 -10.15
CA LYS A 153 14.58 -7.21 -10.20
C LYS A 153 14.30 -7.72 -11.62
N ALA A 154 14.58 -6.93 -12.66
CA ALA A 154 14.37 -7.32 -14.05
C ALA A 154 15.15 -8.58 -14.47
N LEU A 155 16.27 -8.89 -13.78
CA LEU A 155 17.06 -10.12 -13.99
C LEU A 155 16.24 -11.40 -13.80
N TRP A 156 15.22 -11.36 -12.94
CA TRP A 156 14.36 -12.50 -12.61
C TRP A 156 12.88 -12.25 -12.93
N HIS A 157 12.53 -11.01 -13.27
CA HIS A 157 11.17 -10.55 -13.58
C HIS A 157 11.12 -9.84 -14.94
N PRO A 158 11.10 -10.61 -16.06
CA PRO A 158 11.18 -10.05 -17.42
C PRO A 158 10.02 -9.11 -17.76
N GLU A 159 8.91 -9.16 -17.03
CA GLU A 159 7.84 -8.18 -17.18
C GLU A 159 8.28 -6.75 -16.92
N LEU A 160 9.30 -6.52 -16.09
CA LEU A 160 9.83 -5.19 -15.80
C LEU A 160 10.56 -4.59 -17.00
N GLU A 161 11.20 -5.41 -17.84
CA GLU A 161 11.83 -4.97 -19.10
C GLU A 161 10.79 -4.56 -20.15
N SER A 162 9.62 -5.21 -20.12
CA SER A 162 8.53 -4.92 -21.07
C SER A 162 7.74 -3.64 -20.75
N VAL A 163 8.03 -2.97 -19.63
CA VAL A 163 7.33 -1.76 -19.20
C VAL A 163 7.76 -0.56 -20.05
N SER A 164 6.80 0.13 -20.67
CA SER A 164 7.09 1.37 -21.41
C SER A 164 7.69 2.45 -20.49
N ALA A 165 8.53 3.33 -21.04
CA ALA A 165 9.13 4.44 -20.28
C ALA A 165 8.09 5.33 -19.58
N ALA A 166 6.94 5.58 -20.23
CA ALA A 166 5.83 6.33 -19.65
C ALA A 166 5.21 5.62 -18.44
N THR A 167 5.01 4.30 -18.54
CA THR A 167 4.51 3.49 -17.43
C THR A 167 5.53 3.42 -16.30
N ALA A 168 6.81 3.18 -16.59
CA ALA A 168 7.88 3.12 -15.58
C ALA A 168 7.96 4.43 -14.79
N SER A 169 7.95 5.58 -15.48
CA SER A 169 7.91 6.90 -14.85
C SER A 169 6.67 7.09 -13.97
N LYS A 170 5.50 6.59 -14.42
CA LYS A 170 4.26 6.65 -13.67
C LYS A 170 4.29 5.80 -12.40
N LEU A 171 4.80 4.57 -12.48
CA LEU A 171 4.94 3.65 -11.35
C LEU A 171 5.88 4.25 -10.29
N ARG A 172 7.07 4.72 -10.71
CA ARG A 172 8.02 5.42 -9.83
C ARG A 172 7.37 6.62 -9.15
N GLY A 173 6.73 7.49 -9.92
CA GLY A 173 6.06 8.69 -9.40
C GLY A 173 4.98 8.36 -8.37
N ASN A 174 4.22 7.27 -8.58
CA ASN A 174 3.19 6.84 -7.65
C ASN A 174 3.78 6.24 -6.35
N VAL A 175 4.86 5.47 -6.42
CA VAL A 175 5.55 4.95 -5.23
C VAL A 175 6.09 6.09 -4.37
N PHE A 176 6.82 7.04 -4.96
CA PHE A 176 7.33 8.21 -4.23
C PHE A 176 6.22 9.11 -3.69
N LYS A 177 5.14 9.26 -4.44
CA LYS A 177 3.96 9.99 -3.96
C LYS A 177 3.33 9.28 -2.76
N ALA A 178 3.18 7.96 -2.81
CA ALA A 178 2.62 7.18 -1.70
C ALA A 178 3.51 7.26 -0.45
N MET A 179 4.83 7.16 -0.58
CA MET A 179 5.77 7.34 0.53
C MET A 179 5.64 8.72 1.19
N ARG A 180 5.55 9.80 0.39
CA ARG A 180 5.31 11.16 0.90
C ARG A 180 3.97 11.30 1.61
N GLU A 181 2.90 10.80 0.99
CA GLU A 181 1.56 10.82 1.59
C GLU A 181 1.50 9.97 2.86
N ALA A 182 2.35 8.95 2.99
CA ALA A 182 2.52 8.14 4.18
C ALA A 182 3.42 8.80 5.24
N GLY A 183 4.09 9.92 4.93
CA GLY A 183 5.01 10.59 5.85
C GLY A 183 6.31 9.81 6.08
N LEU A 184 6.72 8.97 5.13
CA LEU A 184 7.94 8.15 5.22
C LEU A 184 9.16 8.84 4.61
N VAL A 185 8.93 9.87 3.78
CA VAL A 185 9.98 10.66 3.15
C VAL A 185 9.56 12.12 3.08
N GLU A 186 10.55 13.01 3.13
CA GLU A 186 10.38 14.46 3.01
C GLU A 186 11.43 15.07 2.07
N GLY A 187 11.16 16.25 1.53
CA GLY A 187 12.04 16.93 0.57
C GLY A 187 11.47 17.04 -0.86
N ASP A 188 12.33 17.33 -1.82
CA ASP A 188 11.94 17.60 -3.20
C ASP A 188 11.33 16.36 -3.88
N PRO A 189 10.09 16.44 -4.41
CA PRO A 189 9.46 15.34 -5.13
C PRO A 189 10.21 14.79 -6.34
N ARG A 190 11.17 15.55 -6.90
CA ARG A 190 11.98 15.15 -8.07
C ARG A 190 13.44 14.91 -7.72
N GLY A 191 13.82 15.16 -6.47
CA GLY A 191 15.20 15.13 -6.01
C GLY A 191 15.46 14.01 -5.02
N VAL A 192 16.45 14.27 -4.18
CA VAL A 192 16.81 13.44 -3.04
C VAL A 192 15.84 13.73 -1.89
N CYS A 193 15.28 12.69 -1.29
CA CYS A 193 14.39 12.78 -0.14
C CYS A 193 15.09 12.28 1.13
N SER A 194 14.89 12.99 2.24
CA SER A 194 15.23 12.47 3.57
C SER A 194 14.21 11.42 3.98
N ILE A 195 14.66 10.38 4.68
CA ILE A 195 13.79 9.31 5.17
C ILE A 195 13.35 9.63 6.59
N VAL A 196 12.05 9.59 6.84
CA VAL A 196 11.44 9.92 8.13
C VAL A 196 11.13 8.62 8.89
N PRO A 197 11.61 8.45 10.13
CA PRO A 197 11.34 7.26 10.91
C PRO A 197 9.84 7.03 11.13
N ALA A 198 9.38 5.80 10.97
CA ALA A 198 7.99 5.45 11.27
C ALA A 198 7.81 5.16 12.77
N VAL A 199 6.82 5.80 13.39
CA VAL A 199 6.42 5.60 14.79
C VAL A 199 4.94 5.24 14.82
N PHE A 200 4.62 4.01 15.23
CA PHE A 200 3.24 3.52 15.29
C PHE A 200 2.53 3.96 16.57
N GLY A 201 1.24 4.32 16.45
CA GLY A 201 0.37 4.42 17.61
C GLY A 201 0.14 3.06 18.28
N SER A 202 -0.25 3.07 19.55
CA SER A 202 -0.39 1.85 20.37
C SER A 202 -1.34 0.81 19.77
N LEU A 203 -2.46 1.24 19.16
CA LEU A 203 -3.43 0.33 18.54
C LEU A 203 -2.85 -0.39 17.32
N LEU A 204 -2.14 0.34 16.45
CA LEU A 204 -1.51 -0.25 15.27
C LEU A 204 -0.34 -1.15 15.68
N ALA A 205 0.48 -0.71 16.64
CA ALA A 205 1.58 -1.50 17.18
C ALA A 205 1.08 -2.82 17.82
N ALA A 206 -0.05 -2.79 18.53
CA ALA A 206 -0.65 -3.98 19.11
C ALA A 206 -1.21 -4.94 18.05
N LEU A 207 -1.74 -4.41 16.94
CA LEU A 207 -2.33 -5.19 15.86
C LEU A 207 -1.27 -5.88 14.98
N GLU A 208 -0.23 -5.15 14.60
CA GLU A 208 0.87 -5.70 13.80
C GLU A 208 1.84 -6.51 14.67
N GLY A 209 2.03 -6.14 15.94
CA GLY A 209 3.05 -6.75 16.79
C GLY A 209 4.48 -6.47 16.31
N PRO A 210 5.49 -6.84 17.12
CA PRO A 210 6.89 -6.55 16.81
C PRO A 210 7.45 -7.35 15.62
N ASP A 211 6.92 -8.55 15.36
CA ASP A 211 7.43 -9.49 14.35
C ASP A 211 6.58 -9.54 13.07
N SER A 212 5.59 -8.65 12.90
CA SER A 212 4.84 -8.63 11.65
C SER A 212 5.75 -8.30 10.48
N ALA A 213 5.56 -9.04 9.38
CA ALA A 213 6.20 -8.77 8.10
C ALA A 213 5.98 -7.31 7.65
N ALA A 214 4.90 -6.66 8.09
CA ALA A 214 4.63 -5.26 7.79
C ALA A 214 5.70 -4.31 8.36
N SER A 215 6.36 -4.66 9.47
CA SER A 215 7.44 -3.85 10.05
C SER A 215 8.60 -3.64 9.09
N SER A 216 8.85 -4.60 8.20
CA SER A 216 9.90 -4.52 7.18
C SER A 216 9.63 -3.45 6.13
N PHE A 217 8.38 -3.02 5.94
CA PHE A 217 8.01 -1.98 4.98
C PHE A 217 8.28 -0.56 5.47
N PHE A 218 8.72 -0.40 6.71
CA PHE A 218 8.88 0.90 7.34
C PHE A 218 10.35 1.23 7.64
N PRO A 219 10.73 2.51 7.56
CA PRO A 219 11.99 3.02 8.08
C PRO A 219 11.92 3.03 9.62
N SER A 220 11.99 1.85 10.22
CA SER A 220 12.07 1.68 11.65
C SER A 220 13.20 0.72 11.98
N ARG A 221 13.87 0.97 13.09
CA ARG A 221 14.73 -0.04 13.69
C ARG A 221 13.78 -1.08 14.27
N GLY A 222 13.92 -2.34 13.85
CA GLY A 222 13.20 -3.43 14.52
C GLY A 222 13.59 -3.46 16.00
N PRO A 223 12.88 -4.23 16.84
CA PRO A 223 13.43 -4.52 18.17
C PRO A 223 14.86 -5.04 17.98
N MET A 224 15.83 -4.36 18.59
CA MET A 224 17.20 -4.84 18.60
C MET A 224 17.16 -6.13 19.43
N ASN A 225 17.40 -7.28 18.77
CA ASN A 225 17.61 -8.55 19.45
C ASN A 225 18.73 -8.43 20.49
#